data_AF-A0A3P3QSR6-F1
#
_entry.id   AF-A0A3P3QSR6-F1
#
_cell.length_a   1.000
_cell.length_b   1.000
_cell.length_c   1.000
_cell.angle_alpha   90.00
_cell.angle_beta   90.00
_cell.angle_gamma   90.00
#
_symmetry.space_group_name_H-M   'P 1'
#
loop_
_entity.id
_entity.type
_entity.pdbx_description
1 polymer ?
#
loop_
_entity_poly.entity_id
_entity_poly.type
_entity_poly.pdbx_seq_one_letter_code
_entity_poly.pdbx_strand_id
1 'polypeptide(L)'
;MRKKTKLAILVGAMSIAGAMTSFAATGWQQENGTWVYYDKNEEKVSQKWQQSGEYWYYLDDMGDMATDALIDDGNATYYVDINGAMVKNRWVAIPNTNDYDKNEPDQWWYYFGENGKAFKRSDSATSDVTLKTINGKKYAFDLEGRMLYGWVSQGERLTDQDAWQNAKYYFGDENDGAMTTGWREILVHDDNARTMEEQPNIDYWDTDQVRWFYFKESGKKEINNLSKTINGKKYGFDEYGRMIASWYTEATPSTAVSRSARAEYTESFMYFSTPEDGAKATKGWFKVVPGYFLNKGKWEEDGTAWYYGDGKGHISANEIKSINGKKYAFDDKGGMISGLGLFEMKLLDNGKYSTTEFVDKLGSGNKTVPYSTQEKFVDAIGKIHYSDFLSGKYRMMYFGDGKDGSQKYGKQTVKLDGEDRTFYFKEGGSNKGSGFNGIKDERLYIAGLNIKADQYDKYEVVVVDKSNDNQLVYKGTVGELLTMTGYVASVEEKDNKTTWKITAPNSNYQVKLLGNSGTIVKNGTKRDGEDYKIKVNNKVITSVTLE
;
A
#
# COMPACT_ATOMS: atom_id res chain seq x y z
N MET A 1 49.30 -30.41 21.51
CA MET A 1 48.59 -29.11 21.53
C MET A 1 48.13 -28.84 22.95
N ARG A 2 48.52 -27.70 23.53
CA ARG A 2 48.17 -27.31 24.91
C ARG A 2 46.65 -27.12 24.99
N LYS A 3 45.96 -27.91 25.82
CA LYS A 3 44.57 -27.62 26.23
C LYS A 3 44.60 -26.26 26.92
N LYS A 4 44.03 -25.23 26.29
CA LYS A 4 43.80 -23.94 26.96
C LYS A 4 42.87 -24.24 28.14
N THR A 5 43.32 -23.98 29.35
CA THR A 5 42.46 -24.00 30.54
C THR A 5 41.43 -22.88 30.35
N LYS A 6 40.22 -23.23 29.88
CA LYS A 6 39.11 -22.28 29.72
C LYS A 6 38.53 -22.07 31.13
N LEU A 7 38.83 -20.93 31.75
CA LEU A 7 38.29 -20.51 33.07
C LEU A 7 37.00 -19.72 32.86
N ALA A 8 36.05 -19.81 33.79
CA ALA A 8 34.86 -18.97 33.73
C ALA A 8 35.17 -17.51 34.10
N ILE A 9 34.41 -16.58 33.53
CA ILE A 9 34.60 -15.15 33.74
C ILE A 9 33.41 -14.61 34.55
N LEU A 10 33.72 -14.03 35.73
CA LEU A 10 32.77 -13.22 36.48
C LEU A 10 32.70 -11.80 35.93
N VAL A 11 31.50 -11.29 35.64
CA VAL A 11 31.30 -9.93 35.13
C VAL A 11 30.45 -9.11 36.11
N GLY A 12 31.04 -8.04 36.67
CA GLY A 12 30.39 -7.11 37.60
C GLY A 12 31.31 -6.64 38.75
N ALA A 13 31.15 -5.39 39.18
CA ALA A 13 32.04 -4.73 40.14
C ALA A 13 31.88 -5.22 41.59
N MET A 14 32.73 -6.16 42.00
CA MET A 14 33.52 -6.08 43.24
C MET A 14 34.50 -7.26 43.24
N SER A 15 35.79 -6.95 43.17
CA SER A 15 36.87 -7.88 43.49
C SER A 15 36.61 -8.43 44.90
N ILE A 16 36.30 -9.73 45.02
CA ILE A 16 36.26 -10.42 46.30
C ILE A 16 37.71 -10.68 46.75
N ALA A 17 38.48 -9.61 46.93
CA ALA A 17 39.82 -9.68 47.50
C ALA A 17 39.82 -10.09 49.00
N GLY A 18 38.65 -10.48 49.55
CA GLY A 18 38.44 -10.82 50.96
C GLY A 18 37.91 -12.23 51.25
N ALA A 19 37.65 -13.10 50.27
CA ALA A 19 37.07 -14.44 50.55
C ALA A 19 38.05 -15.44 51.23
N MET A 20 39.30 -15.05 51.47
CA MET A 20 40.27 -15.86 52.23
C MET A 20 40.24 -15.56 53.74
N THR A 21 39.17 -15.00 54.30
CA THR A 21 39.09 -14.77 55.75
C THR A 21 38.73 -16.07 56.49
N SER A 22 39.75 -16.70 57.09
CA SER A 22 39.69 -17.60 58.26
C SER A 22 39.06 -18.99 58.08
N PHE A 23 39.64 -19.86 57.25
CA PHE A 23 39.36 -21.31 57.29
C PHE A 23 39.88 -22.00 58.57
N ALA A 24 40.97 -21.48 59.16
CA ALA A 24 41.77 -22.19 60.16
C ALA A 24 41.12 -22.44 61.55
N ALA A 25 39.89 -21.97 61.81
CA ALA A 25 39.27 -22.05 63.14
C ALA A 25 37.97 -22.88 63.20
N THR A 26 37.52 -23.48 62.09
CA THR A 26 36.17 -24.08 62.02
C THR A 26 36.10 -25.46 61.36
N GLY A 27 37.16 -26.28 61.37
CA GLY A 27 37.12 -27.65 60.81
C GLY A 27 37.65 -27.78 59.37
N TRP A 28 38.03 -26.67 58.73
CA TRP A 28 38.70 -26.71 57.43
C TRP A 28 40.19 -27.06 57.58
N GLN A 29 40.67 -27.95 56.71
CA GLN A 29 42.07 -28.34 56.61
C GLN A 29 42.51 -28.32 55.15
N GLN A 30 43.81 -28.15 54.90
CA GLN A 30 44.35 -28.19 53.54
C GLN A 30 45.11 -29.50 53.32
N GLU A 31 44.70 -30.27 52.33
CA GLU A 31 45.31 -31.54 51.93
C GLU A 31 45.73 -31.45 50.46
N ASN A 32 47.00 -31.75 50.16
CA ASN A 32 47.54 -31.76 48.79
C ASN A 32 47.28 -30.47 47.99
N GLY A 33 47.13 -29.33 48.67
CA GLY A 33 46.85 -28.03 48.05
C GLY A 33 45.37 -27.68 47.93
N THR A 34 44.45 -28.61 48.22
CA THR A 34 43.00 -28.42 48.19
C THR A 34 42.43 -28.32 49.60
N TRP A 35 41.40 -27.51 49.81
CA TRP A 35 40.73 -27.41 51.10
C TRP A 35 39.72 -28.55 51.26
N VAL A 36 39.67 -29.13 52.45
CA VAL A 36 38.72 -30.15 52.88
C VAL A 36 38.09 -29.73 54.19
N TYR A 37 36.95 -30.31 54.56
CA TYR A 37 36.28 -30.00 55.81
C TYR A 37 36.02 -31.25 56.64
N TYR A 38 36.37 -31.19 57.92
CA TYR A 38 36.08 -32.20 58.92
C TYR A 38 35.01 -31.70 59.87
N ASP A 39 33.99 -32.53 60.12
CA ASP A 39 32.95 -32.21 61.07
C ASP A 39 33.43 -32.37 62.53
N LYS A 40 32.51 -32.20 63.50
CA LYS A 40 32.84 -32.30 64.94
C LYS A 40 33.27 -33.70 65.37
N ASN A 41 32.96 -34.73 64.57
CA ASN A 41 33.35 -36.11 64.82
C ASN A 41 34.66 -36.48 64.09
N GLU A 42 35.35 -35.49 63.50
CA GLU A 42 36.55 -35.69 62.69
C GLU A 42 36.29 -36.53 61.43
N GLU A 43 35.05 -36.53 60.91
CA GLU A 43 34.70 -37.17 59.64
C GLU A 43 34.80 -36.17 58.48
N LYS A 44 35.43 -36.58 57.37
CA LYS A 44 35.56 -35.75 56.15
C LYS A 44 34.18 -35.57 55.51
N VAL A 45 33.76 -34.32 55.34
CA VAL A 45 32.48 -33.95 54.73
C VAL A 45 32.61 -33.96 53.20
N SER A 46 31.64 -34.57 52.52
CA SER A 46 31.52 -34.61 51.07
C SER A 46 30.08 -34.34 50.61
N GLN A 47 29.94 -33.90 49.36
CA GLN A 47 28.66 -33.56 48.69
C GLN A 47 27.77 -32.60 49.47
N LYS A 48 28.37 -31.61 50.13
CA LYS A 48 27.65 -30.68 51.01
C LYS A 48 28.23 -29.28 50.97
N TRP A 49 27.34 -28.32 51.21
CA TRP A 49 27.69 -26.93 51.46
C TRP A 49 28.18 -26.73 52.89
N GLN A 50 29.29 -26.02 53.03
CA GLN A 50 29.85 -25.62 54.31
C GLN A 50 30.09 -24.11 54.32
N GLN A 51 29.59 -23.45 55.36
CA GLN A 51 29.79 -22.03 55.56
C GLN A 51 31.13 -21.76 56.24
N SER A 52 31.86 -20.76 55.75
CA SER A 52 33.02 -20.17 56.42
C SER A 52 32.91 -18.65 56.35
N GLY A 53 32.79 -18.00 57.52
CA GLY A 53 32.45 -16.58 57.59
C GLY A 53 31.11 -16.28 56.90
N GLU A 54 31.12 -15.33 55.96
CA GLU A 54 29.93 -14.93 55.17
C GLU A 54 29.76 -15.72 53.86
N TYR A 55 30.71 -16.61 53.55
CA TYR A 55 30.76 -17.34 52.28
C TYR A 55 30.41 -18.81 52.46
N TRP A 56 29.88 -19.39 51.39
CA TRP A 56 29.53 -20.79 51.30
C TRP A 56 30.45 -21.48 50.32
N TYR A 57 30.90 -22.68 50.67
CA TYR A 57 31.85 -23.48 49.90
C TYR A 57 31.26 -24.88 49.74
N TYR A 58 31.48 -25.51 48.60
CA TYR A 58 30.95 -26.85 48.33
C TYR A 58 32.08 -27.88 48.37
N LEU A 59 31.87 -28.96 49.13
CA LEU A 59 32.76 -30.12 49.15
C LEU A 59 32.22 -31.14 48.14
N ASP A 60 33.03 -31.56 47.19
CA ASP A 60 32.67 -32.50 46.13
C ASP A 60 32.50 -33.94 46.66
N ASP A 61 32.39 -34.91 45.75
CA ASP A 61 32.23 -36.33 46.08
C ASP A 61 33.43 -36.93 46.83
N MET A 62 34.63 -36.39 46.62
CA MET A 62 35.87 -36.76 47.30
C MET A 62 36.07 -35.96 48.61
N GLY A 63 35.19 -34.99 48.90
CA GLY A 63 35.27 -34.10 50.05
C GLY A 63 36.27 -32.95 49.84
N ASP A 64 36.68 -32.71 48.60
CA ASP A 64 37.57 -31.64 48.20
C ASP A 64 36.75 -30.38 47.86
N MET A 65 37.24 -29.20 48.22
CA MET A 65 36.55 -27.94 47.97
C MET A 65 36.52 -27.65 46.48
N ALA A 66 35.32 -27.56 45.91
CA ALA A 66 35.12 -27.18 44.53
C ALA A 66 35.54 -25.72 44.30
N THR A 67 36.17 -25.45 43.16
CA THR A 67 36.57 -24.10 42.72
C THR A 67 36.29 -23.94 41.23
N ASP A 68 35.83 -22.76 40.81
CA ASP A 68 35.49 -22.45 39.41
C ASP A 68 34.57 -23.50 38.75
N ALA A 69 33.48 -23.86 39.43
CA ALA A 69 32.65 -25.00 39.07
C ALA A 69 31.16 -24.73 39.23
N LEU A 70 30.35 -25.29 38.31
CA LEU A 70 28.92 -25.45 38.51
C LEU A 70 28.67 -26.57 39.51
N ILE A 71 27.81 -26.30 40.47
CA ILE A 71 27.39 -27.26 41.49
C ILE A 71 25.93 -27.56 41.27
N ASP A 72 25.60 -28.82 41.00
CA ASP A 72 24.22 -29.29 40.96
C ASP A 72 23.85 -29.90 42.31
N ASP A 73 22.89 -29.29 42.99
CA ASP A 73 22.44 -29.67 44.33
C ASP A 73 20.91 -29.82 44.32
N GLY A 74 20.47 -31.01 43.91
CA GLY A 74 19.07 -31.36 43.72
C GLY A 74 18.44 -30.63 42.54
N ASN A 75 17.48 -29.73 42.80
CA ASN A 75 16.80 -28.94 41.77
C ASN A 75 17.39 -27.53 41.60
N ALA A 76 18.54 -27.26 42.22
CA ALA A 76 19.17 -25.95 42.20
C ALA A 76 20.62 -26.07 41.71
N THR A 77 20.97 -25.19 40.79
CA THR A 77 22.37 -25.06 40.33
C THR A 77 22.98 -23.82 40.93
N TYR A 78 24.20 -23.95 41.43
CA TYR A 78 25.01 -22.89 41.99
C TYR A 78 26.33 -22.82 41.23
N TYR A 79 27.12 -21.79 41.52
CA TYR A 79 28.48 -21.70 41.01
C TYR A 79 29.39 -21.17 42.10
N VAL A 80 30.58 -21.77 42.20
CA VAL A 80 31.66 -21.34 43.09
C VAL A 80 32.75 -20.70 42.26
N ASP A 81 33.27 -19.56 42.71
CA ASP A 81 34.33 -18.85 42.01
C ASP A 81 35.70 -19.55 42.14
N ILE A 82 36.74 -18.94 41.59
CA ILE A 82 38.12 -19.47 41.64
C ILE A 82 38.66 -19.67 43.07
N ASN A 83 38.07 -19.01 44.07
CA ASN A 83 38.41 -19.19 45.48
C ASN A 83 37.49 -20.19 46.20
N GLY A 84 36.56 -20.82 45.48
CA GLY A 84 35.57 -21.75 46.00
C GLY A 84 34.34 -21.09 46.65
N ALA A 85 34.26 -19.75 46.62
CA ALA A 85 33.16 -19.04 47.26
C ALA A 85 31.92 -19.02 46.36
N MET A 86 30.76 -19.35 46.94
CA MET A 86 29.46 -19.33 46.23
C MET A 86 29.14 -17.95 45.69
N VAL A 87 28.82 -17.90 44.40
CA VAL A 87 28.49 -16.68 43.67
C VAL A 87 27.02 -16.30 43.87
N LYS A 88 26.76 -15.01 44.08
CA LYS A 88 25.41 -14.42 44.25
C LYS A 88 25.28 -13.09 43.50
N ASN A 89 24.06 -12.78 43.08
CA ASN A 89 23.62 -11.55 42.42
C ASN A 89 24.51 -11.08 41.25
N ARG A 90 24.89 -12.00 40.35
CA ARG A 90 25.74 -11.64 39.20
C ARG A 90 25.67 -12.63 38.05
N TRP A 91 26.13 -12.15 36.90
CA TRP A 91 26.35 -12.93 35.70
C TRP A 91 27.68 -13.70 35.78
N VAL A 92 27.66 -14.92 35.27
CA VAL A 92 28.84 -15.78 35.08
C VAL A 92 28.80 -16.31 33.66
N ALA A 93 29.89 -16.14 32.93
CA ALA A 93 30.08 -16.75 31.63
C ALA A 93 30.92 -18.02 31.77
N ILE A 94 30.33 -19.15 31.40
CA ILE A 94 30.92 -20.48 31.53
C ILE A 94 31.31 -20.96 30.14
N PRO A 95 32.60 -21.26 29.89
CA PRO A 95 33.05 -21.67 28.57
C PRO A 95 32.31 -22.93 28.12
N ASN A 96 31.80 -22.89 26.89
CA ASN A 96 31.25 -24.07 26.28
C ASN A 96 32.38 -25.01 25.87
N THR A 97 32.31 -26.25 26.30
CA THR A 97 33.28 -27.30 25.97
C THR A 97 32.84 -28.14 24.77
N ASN A 98 31.61 -27.94 24.28
CA ASN A 98 31.10 -28.60 23.09
C ASN A 98 31.55 -27.87 21.82
N ASP A 99 32.83 -28.07 21.46
CA ASP A 99 33.44 -27.41 20.30
C ASP A 99 32.97 -28.01 18.94
N TYR A 100 31.98 -28.92 18.92
CA TYR A 100 31.52 -29.61 17.70
C TYR A 100 30.22 -29.04 17.11
N ASP A 101 29.39 -28.37 17.90
CA ASP A 101 28.15 -27.77 17.42
C ASP A 101 28.37 -26.30 17.06
N LYS A 102 28.40 -26.01 15.75
CA LYS A 102 28.56 -24.65 15.21
C LYS A 102 27.44 -23.68 15.59
N ASN A 103 26.30 -24.20 16.09
CA ASN A 103 25.16 -23.38 16.47
C ASN A 103 25.19 -23.02 17.96
N GLU A 104 26.05 -23.64 18.76
CA GLU A 104 26.22 -23.32 20.16
C GLU A 104 27.18 -22.12 20.36
N PRO A 105 26.98 -21.31 21.40
CA PRO A 105 27.86 -20.20 21.70
C PRO A 105 29.19 -20.70 22.27
N ASP A 106 30.22 -19.86 22.20
CA ASP A 106 31.52 -20.11 22.84
C ASP A 106 31.43 -20.22 24.37
N GLN A 107 30.40 -19.59 24.96
CA GLN A 107 30.15 -19.57 26.39
C GLN A 107 28.65 -19.50 26.70
N TRP A 108 28.27 -20.15 27.79
CA TRP A 108 26.92 -20.09 28.34
C TRP A 108 26.86 -19.08 29.48
N TRP A 109 25.89 -18.18 29.42
CA TRP A 109 25.66 -17.20 30.47
C TRP A 109 24.64 -17.70 31.49
N TYR A 110 24.99 -17.57 32.77
CA TYR A 110 24.11 -17.87 33.90
C TYR A 110 23.98 -16.64 34.77
N TYR A 111 22.82 -16.46 35.39
CA TYR A 111 22.64 -15.47 36.44
C TYR A 111 22.32 -16.16 37.77
N PHE A 112 23.17 -15.92 38.77
CA PHE A 112 22.97 -16.44 40.12
C PHE A 112 22.29 -15.38 40.98
N GLY A 113 21.12 -15.73 41.52
CA GLY A 113 20.31 -14.83 42.33
C GLY A 113 20.86 -14.57 43.74
N GLU A 114 20.04 -13.95 44.58
CA GLU A 114 20.43 -13.55 45.94
C GLU A 114 20.76 -14.73 46.85
N ASN A 115 20.12 -15.87 46.63
CA ASN A 115 20.40 -17.11 47.37
C ASN A 115 21.48 -17.97 46.69
N GLY A 116 22.14 -17.47 45.64
CA GLY A 116 23.15 -18.19 44.88
C GLY A 116 22.61 -19.21 43.89
N LYS A 117 21.28 -19.40 43.80
CA LYS A 117 20.68 -20.30 42.81
C LYS A 117 20.67 -19.63 41.44
N ALA A 118 21.03 -20.40 40.41
CA ALA A 118 20.87 -20.02 39.02
C ALA A 118 19.39 -19.73 38.73
N PHE A 119 19.13 -18.69 37.96
CA PHE A 119 17.82 -18.50 37.35
C PHE A 119 17.61 -19.55 36.27
N LYS A 120 16.50 -20.26 36.37
CA LYS A 120 16.10 -21.34 35.47
C LYS A 120 14.65 -21.21 35.10
N ARG A 121 14.26 -21.82 33.99
CA ARG A 121 12.87 -22.14 33.72
C ARG A 121 12.44 -23.32 34.61
N SER A 122 11.19 -23.29 35.04
CA SER A 122 10.58 -24.42 35.77
C SER A 122 10.10 -25.48 34.77
N ASP A 123 10.34 -26.75 35.07
CA ASP A 123 9.81 -27.88 34.28
C ASP A 123 8.27 -27.90 34.22
N SER A 124 7.61 -27.24 35.19
CA SER A 124 6.15 -27.11 35.23
C SER A 124 5.65 -25.80 34.60
N ALA A 125 6.50 -25.04 33.91
CA ALA A 125 6.13 -23.77 33.32
C ALA A 125 5.14 -23.97 32.16
N THR A 126 3.97 -23.35 32.27
CA THR A 126 2.95 -23.32 31.21
C THR A 126 3.12 -22.12 30.27
N SER A 127 3.90 -21.13 30.67
CA SER A 127 4.23 -19.99 29.82
C SER A 127 5.32 -20.35 28.81
N ASP A 128 5.28 -19.67 27.66
CA ASP A 128 6.26 -19.86 26.59
C ASP A 128 7.68 -19.57 27.09
N VAL A 129 7.86 -18.50 27.85
CA VAL A 129 9.12 -18.15 28.53
C VAL A 129 8.85 -17.73 29.97
N THR A 130 9.87 -17.78 30.83
CA THR A 130 9.83 -17.22 32.19
C THR A 130 10.78 -16.03 32.27
N LEU A 131 10.23 -14.82 32.37
CA LEU A 131 11.03 -13.59 32.34
C LEU A 131 11.58 -13.25 33.73
N LYS A 132 12.87 -12.96 33.80
CA LYS A 132 13.57 -12.45 34.99
C LYS A 132 14.05 -11.02 34.72
N THR A 133 13.84 -10.13 35.67
CA THR A 133 14.33 -8.74 35.55
C THR A 133 15.67 -8.63 36.27
N ILE A 134 16.70 -8.24 35.52
CA ILE A 134 18.07 -8.05 36.01
C ILE A 134 18.52 -6.68 35.54
N ASN A 135 18.84 -5.78 36.47
CA ASN A 135 19.27 -4.41 36.19
C ASN A 135 18.34 -3.65 35.23
N GLY A 136 17.01 -3.84 35.37
CA GLY A 136 15.99 -3.18 34.55
C GLY A 136 15.75 -3.80 33.17
N LYS A 137 16.54 -4.77 32.74
CA LYS A 137 16.34 -5.55 31.51
C LYS A 137 15.65 -6.89 31.82
N LYS A 138 14.92 -7.45 30.85
CA LYS A 138 14.25 -8.76 30.98
C LYS A 138 15.03 -9.84 30.24
N TYR A 139 15.18 -11.00 30.86
CA TYR A 139 15.91 -12.16 30.36
C TYR A 139 15.08 -13.42 30.52
N ALA A 140 15.38 -14.44 29.73
CA ALA A 140 14.84 -15.79 29.91
C ALA A 140 15.99 -16.79 29.98
N PHE A 141 15.74 -17.91 30.64
CA PHE A 141 16.70 -18.99 30.85
C PHE A 141 16.01 -20.31 30.51
N ASP A 142 16.76 -21.30 30.06
CA ASP A 142 16.26 -22.66 29.82
C ASP A 142 16.18 -23.48 31.13
N LEU A 143 15.95 -24.79 31.00
CA LEU A 143 15.86 -25.72 32.13
C LEU A 143 17.21 -25.94 32.83
N GLU A 144 18.31 -25.84 32.09
CA GLU A 144 19.67 -25.93 32.63
C GLU A 144 20.12 -24.62 33.30
N GLY A 145 19.42 -23.51 33.04
CA GLY A 145 19.75 -22.17 33.55
C GLY A 145 20.65 -21.35 32.63
N ARG A 146 20.86 -21.81 31.40
CA ARG A 146 21.57 -21.05 30.37
C ARG A 146 20.67 -19.93 29.89
N MET A 147 21.23 -18.75 29.72
CA MET A 147 20.54 -17.58 29.20
C MET A 147 20.11 -17.82 27.75
N LEU A 148 18.83 -17.61 27.47
CA LEU A 148 18.31 -17.66 26.11
C LEU A 148 18.68 -16.39 25.35
N TYR A 149 18.98 -16.55 24.07
CA TYR A 149 19.29 -15.44 23.16
C TYR A 149 18.79 -15.70 21.73
N GLY A 150 18.81 -14.69 20.87
CA GLY A 150 18.35 -14.79 19.49
C GLY A 150 16.86 -15.16 19.42
N TRP A 151 16.47 -15.99 18.45
CA TRP A 151 15.10 -16.43 18.25
C TRP A 151 14.67 -17.46 19.30
N VAL A 152 13.57 -17.19 20.00
CA VAL A 152 13.10 -18.02 21.12
C VAL A 152 11.61 -18.33 21.00
N SER A 153 11.27 -19.58 21.27
CA SER A 153 9.90 -20.08 21.41
C SER A 153 9.90 -21.26 22.36
N GLN A 154 8.81 -21.49 23.08
CA GLN A 154 8.66 -22.63 23.99
C GLN A 154 9.83 -22.77 24.96
N GLY A 155 10.43 -21.65 25.37
CA GLY A 155 11.51 -21.52 26.34
C GLY A 155 12.81 -22.15 25.91
N GLU A 156 12.98 -22.35 24.60
CA GLU A 156 14.19 -22.82 23.96
C GLU A 156 14.62 -21.82 22.89
N ARG A 157 15.93 -21.78 22.62
CA ARG A 157 16.47 -21.07 21.47
C ARG A 157 16.24 -21.91 20.21
N LEU A 158 15.73 -21.27 19.16
CA LEU A 158 15.57 -21.88 17.84
C LEU A 158 16.77 -21.51 16.97
N THR A 159 17.39 -22.51 16.34
CA THR A 159 18.65 -22.36 15.59
C THR A 159 18.52 -22.63 14.09
N ASP A 160 17.39 -23.15 13.65
CA ASP A 160 17.14 -23.42 12.23
C ASP A 160 17.12 -22.11 11.42
N GLN A 161 17.43 -22.18 10.13
CA GLN A 161 17.51 -21.00 9.27
C GLN A 161 16.16 -20.26 9.16
N ASP A 162 15.05 -20.98 9.29
CA ASP A 162 13.67 -20.49 9.30
C ASP A 162 13.13 -20.25 10.72
N ALA A 163 13.96 -20.33 11.76
CA ALA A 163 13.57 -20.12 13.16
C ALA A 163 12.75 -18.84 13.38
N TRP A 164 13.07 -17.79 12.62
CA TRP A 164 12.37 -16.51 12.64
C TRP A 164 10.87 -16.62 12.31
N GLN A 165 10.44 -17.61 11.52
CA GLN A 165 9.04 -17.86 11.17
C GLN A 165 8.24 -18.32 12.39
N ASN A 166 8.79 -19.27 13.15
CA ASN A 166 8.12 -19.96 14.26
C ASN A 166 8.39 -19.35 15.64
N ALA A 167 9.48 -18.58 15.77
CA ALA A 167 9.84 -17.91 17.01
C ALA A 167 8.82 -16.84 17.42
N LYS A 168 8.56 -16.73 18.72
CA LYS A 168 7.67 -15.68 19.26
C LYS A 168 8.42 -14.49 19.80
N TYR A 169 9.66 -14.68 20.22
CA TYR A 169 10.49 -13.66 20.87
C TYR A 169 11.85 -13.55 20.20
N TYR A 170 12.52 -12.42 20.43
CA TYR A 170 13.92 -12.24 20.13
C TYR A 170 14.65 -11.69 21.37
N PHE A 171 15.76 -12.30 21.76
CA PHE A 171 16.54 -11.96 22.94
C PHE A 171 17.99 -11.63 22.56
N GLY A 172 18.26 -10.41 22.10
CA GLY A 172 19.63 -9.95 21.79
C GLY A 172 20.52 -10.94 21.02
N ASP A 173 21.83 -10.75 21.13
CA ASP A 173 22.82 -11.75 20.75
C ASP A 173 23.26 -12.59 21.96
N GLU A 174 24.17 -13.55 21.73
CA GLU A 174 24.69 -14.47 22.75
C GLU A 174 25.38 -13.81 23.95
N ASN A 175 25.76 -12.52 23.84
CA ASN A 175 26.41 -11.76 24.91
C ASN A 175 25.51 -10.68 25.53
N ASP A 176 24.33 -10.38 24.96
CA ASP A 176 23.33 -9.47 25.54
C ASP A 176 22.14 -10.23 26.14
N GLY A 177 21.51 -11.16 25.40
CA GLY A 177 20.35 -11.95 25.86
C GLY A 177 19.13 -11.17 26.36
N ALA A 178 19.10 -9.84 26.19
CA ALA A 178 18.01 -9.02 26.67
C ALA A 178 16.81 -9.14 25.73
N MET A 179 15.62 -9.29 26.31
CA MET A 179 14.36 -9.37 25.56
C MET A 179 14.13 -8.09 24.76
N THR A 180 13.97 -8.24 23.44
CA THR A 180 13.67 -7.12 22.55
C THR A 180 12.24 -6.63 22.72
N THR A 181 12.07 -5.31 22.70
CA THR A 181 10.77 -4.62 22.60
C THR A 181 10.90 -3.51 21.55
N GLY A 182 9.80 -3.14 20.92
CA GLY A 182 9.79 -2.16 19.84
C GLY A 182 10.38 -2.68 18.53
N TRP A 183 10.90 -1.76 17.71
CA TRP A 183 11.46 -2.05 16.40
C TRP A 183 12.82 -2.73 16.49
N ARG A 184 13.01 -3.78 15.69
CA ARG A 184 14.31 -4.43 15.52
C ARG A 184 14.47 -4.89 14.07
N GLU A 185 15.60 -4.52 13.51
CA GLU A 185 16.05 -5.00 12.21
C GLU A 185 16.87 -6.29 12.40
N ILE A 186 16.54 -7.34 11.65
CA ILE A 186 17.14 -8.67 11.81
C ILE A 186 17.40 -9.27 10.41
N LEU A 187 18.58 -9.86 10.24
CA LEU A 187 18.91 -10.69 9.07
C LEU A 187 18.17 -12.03 9.18
N VAL A 188 17.43 -12.39 8.14
CA VAL A 188 16.69 -13.64 8.02
C VAL A 188 17.02 -14.33 6.70
N HIS A 189 16.91 -15.65 6.69
CA HIS A 189 17.11 -16.49 5.51
C HIS A 189 15.79 -17.17 5.14
N ASP A 190 15.40 -17.11 3.86
CA ASP A 190 14.15 -17.66 3.35
C ASP A 190 14.35 -18.25 1.94
N ASP A 191 14.55 -19.56 1.86
CA ASP A 191 14.70 -20.30 0.59
C ASP A 191 13.45 -20.17 -0.32
N ASN A 192 12.30 -19.82 0.27
CA ASN A 192 11.03 -19.65 -0.45
C ASN A 192 10.73 -18.17 -0.76
N ALA A 193 11.69 -17.26 -0.56
CA ALA A 193 11.49 -15.82 -0.77
C ALA A 193 10.91 -15.47 -2.16
N ARG A 194 11.31 -16.21 -3.21
CA ARG A 194 10.90 -15.94 -4.60
C ARG A 194 9.79 -16.83 -5.14
N THR A 195 9.41 -17.89 -4.43
CA THR A 195 8.35 -18.83 -4.87
C THR A 195 6.95 -18.35 -4.49
N MET A 196 6.85 -17.28 -3.69
CA MET A 196 5.59 -16.61 -3.34
C MET A 196 5.09 -15.77 -4.53
N GLU A 197 4.71 -16.45 -5.62
CA GLU A 197 4.34 -15.96 -6.96
C GLU A 197 3.21 -14.91 -7.03
N GLU A 198 2.72 -14.35 -5.92
CA GLU A 198 1.44 -13.63 -5.91
C GLU A 198 1.45 -12.27 -5.19
N GLN A 199 2.57 -11.79 -4.61
CA GLN A 199 2.60 -10.47 -3.95
C GLN A 199 3.29 -9.37 -4.79
N PRO A 200 2.71 -8.16 -4.85
CA PRO A 200 3.21 -7.04 -5.67
C PRO A 200 4.51 -6.37 -5.17
N ASN A 201 5.18 -6.96 -4.18
CA ASN A 201 6.42 -6.48 -3.58
C ASN A 201 7.65 -7.35 -3.91
N ILE A 202 7.56 -8.25 -4.91
CA ILE A 202 8.58 -9.25 -5.28
C ILE A 202 10.00 -8.69 -5.47
N ASP A 203 10.13 -7.42 -5.88
CA ASP A 203 11.42 -6.75 -6.13
C ASP A 203 12.34 -6.71 -4.90
N TYR A 204 11.79 -6.90 -3.70
CA TYR A 204 12.53 -6.84 -2.45
C TYR A 204 12.84 -8.21 -1.85
N TRP A 205 12.38 -9.32 -2.42
CA TRP A 205 12.46 -10.65 -1.83
C TRP A 205 13.68 -11.41 -2.37
N ASP A 206 14.75 -11.42 -1.60
CA ASP A 206 15.92 -12.27 -1.84
C ASP A 206 16.02 -13.38 -0.79
N THR A 207 16.87 -14.38 -0.99
CA THR A 207 16.99 -15.48 0.00
C THR A 207 17.52 -14.96 1.34
N ASP A 208 18.51 -14.08 1.32
CA ASP A 208 19.00 -13.38 2.50
C ASP A 208 18.39 -11.98 2.56
N GLN A 209 17.69 -11.68 3.66
CA GLN A 209 16.93 -10.44 3.79
C GLN A 209 17.19 -9.78 5.13
N VAL A 210 17.39 -8.48 5.12
CA VAL A 210 17.32 -7.66 6.33
C VAL A 210 15.89 -7.13 6.46
N ARG A 211 15.23 -7.41 7.59
CA ARG A 211 13.81 -7.11 7.80
C ARG A 211 13.53 -6.50 9.15
N TRP A 212 12.58 -5.57 9.16
CA TRP A 212 12.03 -4.99 10.38
C TRP A 212 10.98 -5.91 10.99
N PHE A 213 11.11 -6.12 12.29
CA PHE A 213 10.12 -6.75 13.16
C PHE A 213 9.72 -5.76 14.25
N TYR A 214 8.50 -5.90 14.75
CA TYR A 214 8.04 -5.15 15.92
C TYR A 214 7.68 -6.10 17.07
N PHE A 215 8.32 -5.89 18.22
CA PHE A 215 8.08 -6.67 19.43
C PHE A 215 7.22 -5.87 20.40
N LYS A 216 6.11 -6.45 20.84
CA LYS A 216 5.22 -5.86 21.84
C LYS A 216 5.94 -5.71 23.18
N GLU A 217 5.36 -4.96 24.12
CA GLU A 217 5.82 -4.88 25.52
C GLU A 217 5.93 -6.24 26.21
N SER A 218 5.15 -7.23 25.74
CA SER A 218 5.25 -8.61 26.21
C SER A 218 6.47 -9.36 25.67
N GLY A 219 7.28 -8.76 24.80
CA GLY A 219 8.38 -9.38 24.05
C GLY A 219 7.94 -10.22 22.84
N LYS A 220 6.64 -10.40 22.62
CA LYS A 220 6.14 -11.20 21.49
C LYS A 220 6.15 -10.37 20.21
N LYS A 221 6.60 -10.94 19.09
CA LYS A 221 6.50 -10.30 17.77
C LYS A 221 5.04 -10.02 17.37
N GLU A 222 4.84 -8.94 16.64
CA GLU A 222 3.58 -8.60 15.97
C GLU A 222 3.48 -9.39 14.66
N ILE A 223 2.33 -10.00 14.39
CA ILE A 223 2.06 -10.81 13.19
C ILE A 223 0.62 -10.54 12.72
N ASN A 224 0.32 -10.85 11.46
CA ASN A 224 -1.05 -10.84 10.91
C ASN A 224 -1.82 -9.53 11.21
N ASN A 225 -1.17 -8.39 11.01
CA ASN A 225 -1.75 -7.09 11.33
C ASN A 225 -1.41 -6.05 10.28
N LEU A 226 -2.38 -5.68 9.46
CA LEU A 226 -2.23 -4.73 8.35
C LEU A 226 -2.39 -3.26 8.77
N SER A 227 -2.63 -2.96 10.06
CA SER A 227 -2.97 -1.61 10.51
C SER A 227 -2.52 -1.31 11.95
N LYS A 228 -1.38 -1.88 12.35
CA LYS A 228 -0.78 -1.64 13.67
C LYS A 228 -0.39 -0.17 13.79
N THR A 229 -0.75 0.46 14.90
CA THR A 229 -0.38 1.87 15.15
C THR A 229 0.87 1.93 16.00
N ILE A 230 1.92 2.59 15.49
CA ILE A 230 3.18 2.80 16.19
C ILE A 230 3.57 4.26 15.96
N ASN A 231 3.75 5.03 17.03
CA ASN A 231 4.09 6.46 16.99
C ASN A 231 3.19 7.29 16.03
N GLY A 232 1.89 7.00 16.02
CA GLY A 232 0.90 7.71 15.19
C GLY A 232 0.83 7.30 13.72
N LYS A 233 1.76 6.48 13.23
CA LYS A 233 1.75 5.90 11.88
C LYS A 233 1.15 4.49 11.89
N LYS A 234 0.65 4.03 10.74
CA LYS A 234 0.10 2.68 10.53
C LYS A 234 1.12 1.79 9.83
N TYR A 235 1.26 0.55 10.27
CA TYR A 235 2.21 -0.44 9.74
C TYR A 235 1.53 -1.78 9.50
N GLY A 236 2.09 -2.57 8.60
CA GLY A 236 1.65 -3.92 8.27
C GLY A 236 2.68 -4.96 8.73
N PHE A 237 2.22 -6.11 9.21
CA PHE A 237 3.04 -7.26 9.55
C PHE A 237 2.43 -8.52 8.98
N ASP A 238 3.24 -9.32 8.27
CA ASP A 238 2.82 -10.59 7.70
C ASP A 238 2.65 -11.69 8.76
N GLU A 239 2.34 -12.91 8.34
CA GLU A 239 2.13 -14.05 9.23
C GLU A 239 3.36 -14.43 10.07
N TYR A 240 4.56 -14.13 9.57
CA TYR A 240 5.82 -14.39 10.23
C TYR A 240 6.35 -13.18 11.01
N GLY A 241 5.67 -12.04 10.92
CA GLY A 241 5.98 -10.81 11.63
C GLY A 241 6.99 -9.90 10.97
N ARG A 242 7.32 -10.15 9.69
CA ARG A 242 8.08 -9.20 8.88
C ARG A 242 7.19 -7.99 8.62
N MET A 243 7.76 -6.80 8.72
CA MET A 243 7.08 -5.58 8.33
C MET A 243 6.80 -5.60 6.82
N ILE A 244 5.55 -5.36 6.45
CA ILE A 244 5.11 -5.21 5.06
C ILE A 244 5.60 -3.86 4.55
N ALA A 245 6.12 -3.85 3.32
CA ALA A 245 6.56 -2.67 2.59
C ALA A 245 6.07 -2.71 1.14
N SER A 246 6.08 -1.55 0.48
CA SER A 246 5.59 -1.36 -0.90
C SER A 246 4.12 -1.71 -1.04
N TRP A 247 3.71 -2.12 -2.24
CA TRP A 247 2.35 -2.57 -2.53
C TRP A 247 2.06 -3.90 -1.83
N TYR A 248 0.83 -4.04 -1.36
CA TYR A 248 0.31 -5.26 -0.75
C TYR A 248 -1.18 -5.42 -1.04
N THR A 249 -1.62 -6.66 -1.23
CA THR A 249 -3.03 -7.04 -1.30
C THR A 249 -3.20 -8.47 -0.79
N GLU A 250 -4.37 -8.77 -0.23
CA GLU A 250 -4.80 -10.15 0.09
C GLU A 250 -5.55 -10.81 -1.09
N ALA A 251 -5.80 -10.08 -2.18
CA ALA A 251 -6.52 -10.57 -3.35
C ALA A 251 -5.61 -11.30 -4.35
N THR A 252 -6.07 -12.42 -4.88
CA THR A 252 -5.33 -13.21 -5.89
C THR A 252 -5.70 -12.82 -7.33
N PRO A 253 -4.73 -12.74 -8.26
CA PRO A 253 -4.98 -12.32 -9.66
C PRO A 253 -5.99 -13.20 -10.41
N SER A 254 -6.10 -14.48 -10.06
CA SER A 254 -6.94 -15.49 -10.74
C SER A 254 -8.45 -15.21 -10.63
N THR A 255 -8.87 -14.29 -9.76
CA THR A 255 -10.28 -13.96 -9.52
C THR A 255 -10.82 -12.83 -10.44
N ALA A 256 -9.96 -12.07 -11.11
CA ALA A 256 -10.34 -10.84 -11.81
C ALA A 256 -10.64 -11.03 -13.32
N VAL A 257 -11.73 -11.73 -13.66
CA VAL A 257 -12.13 -11.98 -15.07
C VAL A 257 -13.03 -10.90 -15.70
N SER A 258 -13.78 -10.13 -14.90
CA SER A 258 -14.71 -9.08 -15.37
C SER A 258 -14.27 -7.67 -14.94
N ARG A 259 -14.74 -6.62 -15.65
CA ARG A 259 -14.37 -5.21 -15.32
C ARG A 259 -14.81 -4.78 -13.93
N SER A 260 -15.97 -5.25 -13.47
CA SER A 260 -16.43 -5.03 -12.10
C SER A 260 -15.56 -5.77 -11.08
N ALA A 261 -15.18 -7.01 -11.35
CA ALA A 261 -14.28 -7.78 -10.48
C ALA A 261 -12.86 -7.20 -10.43
N ARG A 262 -12.40 -6.51 -11.51
CA ARG A 262 -11.11 -5.79 -11.51
C ARG A 262 -11.10 -4.59 -10.58
N ALA A 263 -12.22 -3.89 -10.44
CA ALA A 263 -12.32 -2.77 -9.50
C ALA A 263 -12.19 -3.29 -8.06
N GLU A 264 -12.95 -4.33 -7.69
CA GLU A 264 -12.87 -4.97 -6.37
C GLU A 264 -11.47 -5.51 -6.07
N TYR A 265 -10.83 -6.15 -7.06
CA TYR A 265 -9.42 -6.56 -6.97
C TYR A 265 -8.50 -5.36 -6.70
N THR A 266 -8.64 -4.29 -7.47
CA THR A 266 -7.79 -3.09 -7.37
C THR A 266 -8.00 -2.36 -6.04
N GLU A 267 -9.23 -2.25 -5.56
CA GLU A 267 -9.56 -1.58 -4.30
C GLU A 267 -8.92 -2.27 -3.09
N SER A 268 -8.64 -3.58 -3.17
CA SER A 268 -7.96 -4.30 -2.09
C SER A 268 -6.48 -3.90 -1.89
N PHE A 269 -5.88 -3.20 -2.85
CA PHE A 269 -4.48 -2.80 -2.76
C PHE A 269 -4.25 -1.72 -1.72
N MET A 270 -3.17 -1.87 -0.99
CA MET A 270 -2.63 -0.93 -0.02
C MET A 270 -1.16 -0.62 -0.35
N TYR A 271 -0.67 0.53 0.09
CA TYR A 271 0.72 0.93 -0.08
C TYR A 271 1.39 1.21 1.26
N PHE A 272 2.47 0.50 1.56
CA PHE A 272 3.25 0.52 2.81
C PHE A 272 4.63 1.20 2.64
N SER A 273 4.75 2.18 1.74
CA SER A 273 5.99 2.94 1.53
C SER A 273 7.20 2.05 1.18
N THR A 274 8.40 2.37 1.64
CA THR A 274 9.63 1.62 1.33
C THR A 274 9.97 0.61 2.44
N PRO A 275 10.89 -0.36 2.20
CA PRO A 275 11.35 -1.29 3.23
C PRO A 275 11.92 -0.62 4.50
N GLU A 276 12.41 0.62 4.40
CA GLU A 276 12.99 1.37 5.50
C GLU A 276 11.93 2.14 6.33
N ASP A 277 10.85 2.64 5.71
CA ASP A 277 9.79 3.38 6.45
C ASP A 277 8.58 2.50 6.77
N GLY A 278 8.12 1.61 5.88
CA GLY A 278 7.00 0.69 6.12
C GLY A 278 5.62 1.33 6.41
N ALA A 279 5.56 2.66 6.43
CA ALA A 279 4.37 3.39 6.83
C ALA A 279 3.28 3.25 5.75
N LYS A 280 2.11 2.78 6.17
CA LYS A 280 0.93 2.66 5.31
C LYS A 280 0.38 4.02 4.93
N ALA A 281 0.24 4.24 3.62
CA ALA A 281 -0.60 5.30 3.09
C ALA A 281 -2.06 5.03 3.50
N THR A 282 -2.58 5.88 4.38
CA THR A 282 -3.98 5.81 4.83
C THR A 282 -4.83 6.79 4.03
N LYS A 283 -5.66 7.60 4.68
CA LYS A 283 -6.57 8.50 3.99
C LYS A 283 -5.79 9.66 3.37
N GLY A 284 -5.64 9.67 2.05
CA GLY A 284 -4.99 10.77 1.37
C GLY A 284 -4.39 10.40 0.01
N TRP A 285 -3.84 11.43 -0.62
CA TRP A 285 -3.12 11.32 -1.88
C TRP A 285 -1.69 10.82 -1.68
N PHE A 286 -1.25 9.92 -2.55
CA PHE A 286 0.14 9.53 -2.67
C PHE A 286 0.50 9.26 -4.13
N LYS A 287 1.77 9.43 -4.48
CA LYS A 287 2.26 9.24 -5.85
C LYS A 287 3.42 8.25 -5.84
N VAL A 288 3.28 7.16 -6.57
CA VAL A 288 4.26 6.07 -6.59
C VAL A 288 4.19 5.30 -7.91
N VAL A 289 5.23 4.52 -8.20
CA VAL A 289 5.20 3.50 -9.25
C VAL A 289 4.27 2.35 -8.78
N PRO A 290 3.25 1.97 -9.56
CA PRO A 290 2.40 0.83 -9.22
C PRO A 290 3.17 -0.48 -9.16
N GLY A 291 2.71 -1.44 -8.35
CA GLY A 291 3.21 -2.81 -8.40
C GLY A 291 2.84 -3.50 -9.71
N TYR A 292 3.63 -4.51 -10.11
CA TYR A 292 3.46 -5.27 -11.34
C TYR A 292 2.02 -5.77 -11.56
N PHE A 293 1.41 -6.36 -10.53
CA PHE A 293 0.05 -6.91 -10.60
C PHE A 293 -1.06 -5.85 -10.63
N LEU A 294 -0.75 -4.61 -10.22
CA LEU A 294 -1.68 -3.49 -10.29
C LEU A 294 -1.62 -2.84 -11.68
N ASN A 295 -0.42 -2.56 -12.19
CA ASN A 295 -0.24 -1.94 -13.50
C ASN A 295 1.13 -2.24 -14.11
N LYS A 296 1.27 -3.43 -14.71
CA LYS A 296 2.46 -3.90 -15.41
C LYS A 296 3.11 -2.84 -16.32
N GLY A 297 2.35 -2.24 -17.23
CA GLY A 297 2.93 -1.30 -18.21
C GLY A 297 3.57 -0.06 -17.56
N LYS A 298 2.97 0.49 -16.50
CA LYS A 298 3.60 1.58 -15.74
C LYS A 298 4.79 1.11 -14.92
N TRP A 299 4.71 -0.10 -14.34
CA TRP A 299 5.82 -0.68 -13.59
C TRP A 299 7.06 -0.90 -14.48
N GLU A 300 6.88 -1.44 -15.70
CA GLU A 300 7.96 -1.67 -16.67
C GLU A 300 8.64 -0.38 -17.15
N GLU A 301 7.93 0.75 -17.07
CA GLU A 301 8.42 2.08 -17.48
C GLU A 301 8.89 2.96 -16.32
N ASP A 302 8.94 2.44 -15.08
CA ASP A 302 9.14 3.24 -13.85
C ASP A 302 8.18 4.44 -13.73
N GLY A 303 6.99 4.28 -14.31
CA GLY A 303 5.98 5.31 -14.48
C GLY A 303 5.15 5.51 -13.21
N THR A 304 5.16 6.73 -12.67
CA THR A 304 4.35 7.05 -11.49
C THR A 304 2.88 7.34 -11.82
N ALA A 305 2.00 7.12 -10.84
CA ALA A 305 0.60 7.54 -10.87
C ALA A 305 0.18 8.09 -9.49
N TRP A 306 -0.84 8.94 -9.48
CA TRP A 306 -1.48 9.42 -8.26
C TRP A 306 -2.55 8.44 -7.82
N TYR A 307 -2.54 8.06 -6.56
CA TYR A 307 -3.51 7.19 -5.91
C TYR A 307 -4.15 7.91 -4.73
N TYR A 308 -5.34 7.49 -4.35
CA TYR A 308 -6.01 7.97 -3.15
C TYR A 308 -6.40 6.80 -2.26
N GLY A 309 -5.80 6.75 -1.07
CA GLY A 309 -6.12 5.77 -0.05
C GLY A 309 -7.33 6.22 0.79
N ASP A 310 -8.13 5.25 1.22
CA ASP A 310 -9.23 5.45 2.18
C ASP A 310 -8.73 5.40 3.63
N GLY A 311 -9.65 5.44 4.60
CA GLY A 311 -9.28 5.36 6.03
C GLY A 311 -8.63 4.03 6.46
N LYS A 312 -8.82 2.96 5.68
CA LYS A 312 -8.21 1.64 5.89
C LYS A 312 -6.91 1.47 5.09
N GLY A 313 -6.67 2.34 4.10
CA GLY A 313 -5.51 2.31 3.19
C GLY A 313 -5.79 1.68 1.84
N HIS A 314 -7.05 1.27 1.59
CA HIS A 314 -7.49 0.76 0.30
C HIS A 314 -7.56 1.87 -0.74
N ILE A 315 -7.15 1.59 -1.97
CA ILE A 315 -7.15 2.58 -3.04
C ILE A 315 -8.51 2.69 -3.74
N SER A 316 -8.82 3.87 -4.28
CA SER A 316 -9.97 4.07 -5.17
C SER A 316 -9.75 3.51 -6.57
N ALA A 317 -10.76 2.87 -7.18
CA ALA A 317 -10.73 2.41 -8.58
C ALA A 317 -12.10 2.50 -9.25
N ASN A 318 -12.14 2.75 -10.58
CA ASN A 318 -13.36 2.83 -11.39
C ASN A 318 -14.48 3.74 -10.83
N GLU A 319 -14.09 4.79 -10.12
CA GLU A 319 -15.02 5.72 -9.48
C GLU A 319 -14.61 7.19 -9.64
N ILE A 320 -15.59 8.07 -9.48
CA ILE A 320 -15.46 9.51 -9.34
C ILE A 320 -15.67 9.85 -7.87
N LYS A 321 -14.57 10.04 -7.14
CA LYS A 321 -14.57 10.33 -5.71
C LYS A 321 -14.62 11.82 -5.45
N SER A 322 -15.36 12.21 -4.41
CA SER A 322 -15.32 13.58 -3.87
C SER A 322 -14.28 13.67 -2.76
N ILE A 323 -13.26 14.50 -2.95
CA ILE A 323 -12.14 14.70 -2.03
C ILE A 323 -12.02 16.19 -1.79
N ASN A 324 -12.21 16.63 -0.53
CA ASN A 324 -12.14 18.04 -0.11
C ASN A 324 -12.98 18.98 -1.00
N GLY A 325 -14.20 18.57 -1.37
CA GLY A 325 -15.13 19.37 -2.18
C GLY A 325 -14.88 19.35 -3.69
N LYS A 326 -13.79 18.72 -4.15
CA LYS A 326 -13.48 18.51 -5.58
C LYS A 326 -13.77 17.07 -5.98
N LYS A 327 -14.06 16.83 -7.27
CA LYS A 327 -14.27 15.48 -7.82
C LYS A 327 -13.06 15.02 -8.61
N TYR A 328 -12.67 13.75 -8.46
CA TYR A 328 -11.53 13.11 -9.11
C TYR A 328 -11.96 11.75 -9.62
N ALA A 329 -11.51 11.35 -10.81
CA ALA A 329 -11.77 10.02 -11.35
C ALA A 329 -10.54 9.12 -11.18
N PHE A 330 -10.75 7.83 -10.93
CA PHE A 330 -9.71 6.81 -10.80
C PHE A 330 -9.96 5.68 -11.77
N ASP A 331 -8.95 5.30 -12.55
CA ASP A 331 -9.06 4.23 -13.55
C ASP A 331 -9.22 2.83 -12.91
N ASP A 332 -9.26 1.80 -13.77
CA ASP A 332 -9.43 0.41 -13.36
C ASP A 332 -8.21 -0.18 -12.64
N LYS A 333 -7.12 0.59 -12.53
CA LYS A 333 -5.89 0.27 -11.81
C LYS A 333 -5.64 1.25 -10.66
N GLY A 334 -6.63 2.06 -10.32
CA GLY A 334 -6.65 3.03 -9.24
C GLY A 334 -5.85 4.31 -9.47
N GLY A 335 -5.30 4.50 -10.67
CA GLY A 335 -4.58 5.71 -11.05
C GLY A 335 -5.55 6.87 -11.27
N MET A 336 -5.23 8.05 -10.74
CA MET A 336 -5.99 9.27 -10.97
C MET A 336 -6.00 9.62 -12.46
N ILE A 337 -7.19 9.80 -13.00
CA ILE A 337 -7.41 10.24 -14.36
C ILE A 337 -7.31 11.76 -14.42
N SER A 338 -6.43 12.25 -15.30
CA SER A 338 -6.38 13.64 -15.74
C SER A 338 -6.81 13.78 -17.20
N GLY A 339 -7.11 15.00 -17.62
CA GLY A 339 -7.43 15.30 -19.01
C GLY A 339 -8.87 14.97 -19.38
N LEU A 340 -9.12 14.89 -20.69
CA LEU A 340 -10.42 14.55 -21.24
C LEU A 340 -10.65 13.03 -21.13
N GLY A 341 -11.86 12.60 -20.79
CA GLY A 341 -12.23 11.19 -20.73
C GLY A 341 -13.67 10.97 -21.11
N LEU A 342 -13.92 9.92 -21.90
CA LEU A 342 -15.24 9.40 -22.17
C LEU A 342 -15.48 8.19 -21.25
N PHE A 343 -16.52 8.24 -20.42
CA PHE A 343 -16.78 7.25 -19.40
C PHE A 343 -18.05 6.47 -19.73
N GLU A 344 -17.97 5.13 -19.66
CA GLU A 344 -19.15 4.25 -19.64
C GLU A 344 -19.61 4.09 -18.20
N MET A 345 -20.68 4.77 -17.82
CA MET A 345 -21.20 4.77 -16.46
C MET A 345 -21.83 3.42 -16.12
N LYS A 346 -21.74 3.01 -14.85
CA LYS A 346 -22.32 1.74 -14.38
C LYS A 346 -23.85 1.81 -14.39
N LEU A 347 -24.51 0.81 -14.98
CA LEU A 347 -25.96 0.63 -14.86
C LEU A 347 -26.29 0.12 -13.45
N LEU A 348 -27.22 0.79 -12.78
CA LEU A 348 -27.67 0.43 -11.43
C LEU A 348 -28.95 -0.43 -11.53
N ASP A 349 -29.26 -1.14 -10.45
CA ASP A 349 -30.44 -2.03 -10.36
C ASP A 349 -31.78 -1.29 -10.58
N ASN A 350 -31.80 0.02 -10.35
CA ASN A 350 -32.96 0.87 -10.60
C ASN A 350 -33.12 1.30 -12.07
N GLY A 351 -32.32 0.75 -12.99
CA GLY A 351 -32.34 1.04 -14.42
C GLY A 351 -31.71 2.39 -14.81
N LYS A 352 -31.12 3.14 -13.85
CA LYS A 352 -30.41 4.40 -14.12
C LYS A 352 -28.90 4.18 -14.14
N TYR A 353 -28.19 5.06 -14.83
CA TYR A 353 -26.73 5.07 -14.81
C TYR A 353 -26.19 5.86 -13.63
N SER A 354 -25.15 5.32 -12.99
CA SER A 354 -24.45 5.95 -11.87
C SER A 354 -23.88 7.31 -12.27
N THR A 355 -23.69 8.16 -11.26
CA THR A 355 -23.04 9.47 -11.42
C THR A 355 -21.60 9.49 -10.92
N THR A 356 -21.18 8.41 -10.26
CA THR A 356 -19.87 8.28 -9.61
C THR A 356 -19.16 6.99 -10.01
N GLU A 357 -19.86 5.90 -10.25
CA GLU A 357 -19.24 4.63 -10.66
C GLU A 357 -19.29 4.47 -12.18
N PHE A 358 -18.20 3.97 -12.75
CA PHE A 358 -18.12 3.68 -14.18
C PHE A 358 -17.48 2.31 -14.42
N VAL A 359 -17.81 1.71 -15.55
CA VAL A 359 -17.32 0.39 -15.95
C VAL A 359 -15.96 0.52 -16.64
N ASP A 360 -15.77 1.60 -17.39
CA ASP A 360 -14.57 1.81 -18.18
C ASP A 360 -14.41 3.28 -18.60
N LYS A 361 -13.15 3.65 -18.82
CA LYS A 361 -12.79 4.88 -19.53
C LYS A 361 -12.46 4.53 -20.98
N LEU A 362 -13.32 4.97 -21.90
CA LEU A 362 -13.11 4.85 -23.33
C LEU A 362 -12.10 5.93 -23.78
N GLY A 363 -11.01 5.50 -24.42
CA GLY A 363 -9.95 6.39 -24.93
C GLY A 363 -8.53 6.13 -24.40
N SER A 364 -8.29 5.01 -23.71
CA SER A 364 -6.94 4.44 -23.52
C SER A 364 -7.02 2.92 -23.41
N GLY A 365 -6.36 2.18 -24.31
CA GLY A 365 -6.28 0.71 -24.29
C GLY A 365 -7.57 -0.02 -24.69
N ASN A 366 -7.47 -0.93 -25.68
CA ASN A 366 -8.45 -1.90 -26.22
C ASN A 366 -9.87 -1.46 -26.64
N LYS A 367 -10.36 -0.28 -26.26
CA LYS A 367 -11.54 0.40 -26.86
C LYS A 367 -11.23 1.87 -27.08
N THR A 368 -10.19 2.15 -27.87
CA THR A 368 -9.80 3.53 -28.20
C THR A 368 -10.87 4.14 -29.10
N VAL A 369 -11.76 4.94 -28.52
CA VAL A 369 -12.56 5.94 -29.24
C VAL A 369 -11.55 7.05 -29.57
N PRO A 370 -11.07 7.18 -30.81
CA PRO A 370 -10.04 8.16 -31.11
C PRO A 370 -10.68 9.55 -31.03
N TYR A 371 -10.26 10.37 -30.08
CA TYR A 371 -10.73 11.76 -29.99
C TYR A 371 -9.57 12.75 -29.88
N SER A 372 -8.40 12.38 -30.41
CA SER A 372 -7.21 13.22 -30.41
C SER A 372 -7.34 14.45 -31.29
N THR A 373 -8.11 14.37 -32.39
CA THR A 373 -8.46 15.50 -33.26
C THR A 373 -9.96 15.80 -33.17
N GLN A 374 -10.39 16.97 -33.63
CA GLN A 374 -11.83 17.30 -33.73
C GLN A 374 -12.57 16.34 -34.67
N GLU A 375 -12.00 16.01 -35.82
CA GLU A 375 -12.61 15.10 -36.79
C GLU A 375 -12.80 13.71 -36.20
N LYS A 376 -11.73 13.15 -35.60
CA LYS A 376 -11.79 11.86 -34.91
C LYS A 376 -12.77 11.90 -33.74
N PHE A 377 -12.80 12.99 -32.97
CA PHE A 377 -13.80 13.18 -31.91
C PHE A 377 -15.23 13.10 -32.47
N VAL A 378 -15.53 13.84 -33.54
CA VAL A 378 -16.88 13.85 -34.13
C VAL A 378 -17.25 12.48 -34.69
N ASP A 379 -16.36 11.82 -35.42
CA ASP A 379 -16.56 10.45 -35.91
C ASP A 379 -16.83 9.48 -34.75
N ALA A 380 -16.01 9.56 -33.70
CA ALA A 380 -16.06 8.60 -32.61
C ALA A 380 -17.27 8.82 -31.69
N ILE A 381 -17.72 10.07 -31.52
CA ILE A 381 -18.99 10.39 -30.85
C ILE A 381 -20.18 10.04 -31.76
N GLY A 382 -20.07 10.20 -33.08
CA GLY A 382 -21.11 9.82 -34.05
C GLY A 382 -21.39 8.31 -34.08
N LYS A 383 -20.38 7.49 -33.77
CA LYS A 383 -20.53 6.03 -33.58
C LYS A 383 -21.31 5.65 -32.32
N ILE A 384 -21.38 6.56 -31.34
CA ILE A 384 -22.14 6.33 -30.11
C ILE A 384 -23.54 6.87 -30.34
N HIS A 385 -24.54 5.99 -30.18
CA HIS A 385 -25.92 6.39 -30.37
C HIS A 385 -26.25 7.54 -29.42
N TYR A 386 -26.83 8.61 -29.96
CA TYR A 386 -27.03 9.85 -29.23
C TYR A 386 -27.85 9.65 -27.93
N SER A 387 -28.80 8.72 -27.94
CA SER A 387 -29.58 8.33 -26.76
C SER A 387 -28.74 7.84 -25.59
N ASP A 388 -27.53 7.32 -25.84
CA ASP A 388 -26.65 6.82 -24.79
C ASP A 388 -25.99 7.98 -24.00
N PHE A 389 -25.77 9.13 -24.64
CA PHE A 389 -25.38 10.35 -23.92
C PHE A 389 -26.56 10.94 -23.14
N LEU A 390 -27.78 10.85 -23.68
CA LEU A 390 -28.98 11.36 -23.02
C LEU A 390 -29.37 10.53 -21.80
N SER A 391 -29.31 9.21 -21.91
CA SER A 391 -29.56 8.29 -20.80
C SER A 391 -28.49 8.41 -19.70
N GLY A 392 -27.34 9.01 -20.03
CA GLY A 392 -26.20 9.16 -19.12
C GLY A 392 -25.31 7.92 -19.06
N LYS A 393 -25.51 6.94 -19.95
CA LYS A 393 -24.64 5.78 -20.15
C LYS A 393 -23.22 6.21 -20.48
N TYR A 394 -23.08 7.14 -21.43
CA TYR A 394 -21.79 7.72 -21.77
C TYR A 394 -21.69 9.17 -21.32
N ARG A 395 -20.55 9.53 -20.71
CA ARG A 395 -20.28 10.90 -20.27
C ARG A 395 -18.89 11.32 -20.70
N MET A 396 -18.81 12.36 -21.51
CA MET A 396 -17.55 13.09 -21.69
C MET A 396 -17.31 13.98 -20.48
N MET A 397 -16.13 13.94 -19.87
CA MET A 397 -15.76 14.73 -18.71
C MET A 397 -14.32 15.20 -18.82
N TYR A 398 -13.98 16.29 -18.14
CA TYR A 398 -12.62 16.84 -18.14
C TYR A 398 -12.10 16.99 -16.71
N PHE A 399 -10.92 16.44 -16.45
CA PHE A 399 -10.29 16.37 -15.13
C PHE A 399 -8.99 17.19 -15.06
N GLY A 400 -8.94 18.32 -15.76
CA GLY A 400 -7.78 19.22 -15.72
C GLY A 400 -6.50 18.57 -16.22
N ASP A 401 -5.35 19.01 -15.71
CA ASP A 401 -4.04 18.43 -16.03
C ASP A 401 -3.62 17.36 -15.00
N GLY A 402 -2.46 16.74 -15.21
CA GLY A 402 -1.92 15.71 -14.32
C GLY A 402 -1.47 16.20 -12.94
N LYS A 403 -1.50 17.52 -12.67
CA LYS A 403 -1.14 18.09 -11.37
C LYS A 403 -2.37 18.35 -10.51
N ASP A 404 -3.46 18.80 -11.11
CA ASP A 404 -4.70 19.07 -10.38
C ASP A 404 -5.69 17.91 -10.45
N GLY A 405 -5.88 17.24 -11.59
CA GLY A 405 -6.75 16.05 -11.70
C GLY A 405 -8.24 16.25 -11.37
N SER A 406 -8.65 17.47 -11.03
CA SER A 406 -10.00 17.75 -10.56
C SER A 406 -10.97 18.01 -11.70
N GLN A 407 -12.20 17.54 -11.55
CA GLN A 407 -13.25 17.70 -12.53
C GLN A 407 -13.54 19.19 -12.80
N LYS A 408 -13.63 19.54 -14.08
CA LYS A 408 -13.93 20.88 -14.55
C LYS A 408 -15.39 21.01 -14.99
N TYR A 409 -15.89 22.24 -14.91
CA TYR A 409 -17.26 22.62 -15.22
C TYR A 409 -17.28 23.87 -16.10
N GLY A 410 -18.41 24.14 -16.74
CA GLY A 410 -18.58 25.32 -17.59
C GLY A 410 -17.70 25.28 -18.84
N LYS A 411 -17.40 26.45 -19.38
CA LYS A 411 -16.56 26.61 -20.58
C LYS A 411 -15.09 26.33 -20.25
N GLN A 412 -14.46 25.44 -21.00
CA GLN A 412 -13.07 25.04 -20.85
C GLN A 412 -12.33 25.12 -22.19
N THR A 413 -11.03 25.32 -22.15
CA THR A 413 -10.16 25.17 -23.33
C THR A 413 -9.34 23.89 -23.14
N VAL A 414 -9.47 22.95 -24.07
CA VAL A 414 -8.79 21.66 -24.04
C VAL A 414 -7.97 21.53 -25.31
N LYS A 415 -6.70 21.12 -25.18
CA LYS A 415 -5.84 20.84 -26.32
C LYS A 415 -6.21 19.50 -26.94
N LEU A 416 -6.63 19.51 -28.20
CA LEU A 416 -6.78 18.33 -29.05
C LEU A 416 -5.79 18.45 -30.21
N ASP A 417 -4.83 17.54 -30.30
CA ASP A 417 -3.77 17.53 -31.32
C ASP A 417 -2.94 18.83 -31.36
N GLY A 418 -2.60 19.35 -30.18
CA GLY A 418 -1.89 20.62 -30.03
C GLY A 418 -2.75 21.87 -30.21
N GLU A 419 -3.94 21.75 -30.80
CA GLU A 419 -4.86 22.86 -31.03
C GLU A 419 -5.82 23.09 -29.85
N ASP A 420 -6.03 24.36 -29.53
CA ASP A 420 -6.99 24.75 -28.50
C ASP A 420 -8.42 24.59 -29.02
N ARG A 421 -9.19 23.75 -28.32
CA ARG A 421 -10.61 23.51 -28.58
C ARG A 421 -11.45 23.97 -27.41
N THR A 422 -12.55 24.64 -27.72
CA THR A 422 -13.51 25.06 -26.71
C THR A 422 -14.43 23.90 -26.36
N PHE A 423 -14.48 23.56 -25.08
CA PHE A 423 -15.45 22.64 -24.51
C PHE A 423 -16.43 23.35 -23.58
N TYR A 424 -17.59 22.74 -23.35
CA TYR A 424 -18.55 23.15 -22.34
C TYR A 424 -19.03 21.94 -21.54
N PHE A 425 -18.87 21.98 -20.23
CA PHE A 425 -19.32 20.94 -19.29
C PHE A 425 -20.44 21.47 -18.40
N LYS A 426 -21.43 20.63 -18.09
CA LYS A 426 -22.61 21.02 -17.29
C LYS A 426 -22.21 21.47 -15.89
N GLU A 427 -22.78 22.58 -15.42
CA GLU A 427 -22.47 23.17 -14.10
C GLU A 427 -23.40 22.70 -12.98
N GLY A 428 -24.55 22.11 -13.35
CA GLY A 428 -25.58 21.64 -12.43
C GLY A 428 -26.41 20.49 -12.98
N GLY A 429 -27.38 20.04 -12.18
CA GLY A 429 -28.24 18.88 -12.48
C GLY A 429 -27.58 17.53 -12.21
N SER A 430 -28.33 16.45 -12.47
CA SER A 430 -27.90 15.05 -12.26
C SER A 430 -26.67 14.65 -13.10
N ASN A 431 -26.42 15.37 -14.19
CA ASN A 431 -25.29 15.15 -15.10
C ASN A 431 -24.22 16.24 -14.99
N LYS A 432 -24.11 16.92 -13.84
CA LYS A 432 -23.05 17.92 -13.58
C LYS A 432 -21.67 17.35 -13.93
N GLY A 433 -20.89 18.12 -14.67
CA GLY A 433 -19.55 17.75 -15.16
C GLY A 433 -19.53 17.00 -16.47
N SER A 434 -20.67 16.53 -16.99
CA SER A 434 -20.73 15.91 -18.31
C SER A 434 -20.64 16.96 -19.41
N GLY A 435 -20.11 16.58 -20.58
CA GLY A 435 -20.13 17.38 -21.79
C GLY A 435 -21.56 17.82 -22.13
N PHE A 436 -21.69 19.09 -22.52
CA PHE A 436 -22.98 19.66 -22.92
C PHE A 436 -23.35 19.25 -24.35
N ASN A 437 -24.64 19.00 -24.57
CA ASN A 437 -25.19 18.72 -25.89
C ASN A 437 -26.27 19.76 -26.19
N GLY A 438 -26.13 20.48 -27.31
CA GLY A 438 -27.06 21.50 -27.74
C GLY A 438 -26.44 22.89 -27.84
N ILE A 439 -27.26 23.94 -27.76
CA ILE A 439 -26.80 25.32 -27.96
C ILE A 439 -26.67 26.05 -26.62
N LYS A 440 -25.48 26.58 -26.34
CA LYS A 440 -25.21 27.46 -25.19
C LYS A 440 -24.31 28.60 -25.62
N ASP A 441 -24.57 29.82 -25.14
CA ASP A 441 -23.80 31.02 -25.52
C ASP A 441 -23.61 31.19 -27.04
N GLU A 442 -24.71 30.96 -27.78
CA GLU A 442 -24.78 30.99 -29.24
C GLU A 442 -23.89 29.96 -29.95
N ARG A 443 -23.36 28.98 -29.23
CA ARG A 443 -22.44 27.97 -29.73
C ARG A 443 -23.09 26.60 -29.65
N LEU A 444 -22.90 25.80 -30.70
CA LEU A 444 -23.35 24.41 -30.72
C LEU A 444 -22.28 23.51 -30.10
N TYR A 445 -22.71 22.60 -29.22
CA TYR A 445 -21.84 21.64 -28.55
C TYR A 445 -22.34 20.21 -28.74
N ILE A 446 -21.41 19.28 -28.97
CA ILE A 446 -21.64 17.84 -28.97
C ILE A 446 -20.65 17.18 -28.01
N ALA A 447 -21.14 16.41 -27.06
CA ALA A 447 -20.37 15.81 -25.97
C ALA A 447 -19.42 16.83 -25.31
N GLY A 448 -19.86 18.08 -25.24
CA GLY A 448 -19.10 19.21 -24.74
C GLY A 448 -18.19 19.91 -25.76
N LEU A 449 -17.83 19.33 -26.90
CA LEU A 449 -16.97 19.99 -27.90
C LEU A 449 -17.76 21.04 -28.69
N ASN A 450 -17.23 22.26 -28.82
CA ASN A 450 -17.79 23.28 -29.71
C ASN A 450 -17.59 22.85 -31.17
N ILE A 451 -18.69 22.59 -31.86
CA ILE A 451 -18.67 22.20 -33.27
C ILE A 451 -18.68 23.45 -34.15
N LYS A 452 -17.90 23.40 -35.22
CA LYS A 452 -17.72 24.47 -36.21
C LYS A 452 -18.21 24.01 -37.56
N ALA A 453 -18.54 24.97 -38.42
CA ALA A 453 -18.69 24.67 -39.84
C ALA A 453 -17.34 24.21 -40.43
N ASP A 454 -17.37 23.36 -41.46
CA ASP A 454 -16.18 23.02 -42.24
C ASP A 454 -15.49 24.30 -42.75
N GLN A 455 -14.16 24.26 -42.82
CA GLN A 455 -13.34 25.36 -43.33
C GLN A 455 -13.67 25.71 -44.79
N TYR A 456 -14.08 24.73 -45.59
CA TYR A 456 -14.40 24.92 -47.01
C TYR A 456 -15.78 25.56 -47.19
N ASP A 457 -16.77 25.16 -46.39
CA ASP A 457 -18.16 25.60 -46.56
C ASP A 457 -18.41 26.99 -45.97
N LYS A 458 -17.57 27.45 -45.02
CA LYS A 458 -17.71 28.65 -44.17
C LYS A 458 -18.95 28.66 -43.26
N TYR A 459 -20.04 28.09 -43.74
CA TYR A 459 -21.31 27.91 -43.07
C TYR A 459 -21.91 26.54 -43.39
N GLU A 460 -22.45 25.87 -42.39
CA GLU A 460 -23.20 24.62 -42.54
C GLU A 460 -24.58 24.78 -41.90
N VAL A 461 -25.54 23.99 -42.36
CA VAL A 461 -26.88 23.96 -41.78
C VAL A 461 -26.93 22.93 -40.67
N VAL A 462 -27.63 23.28 -39.59
CA VAL A 462 -27.89 22.36 -38.49
C VAL A 462 -29.38 22.33 -38.16
N VAL A 463 -29.92 21.14 -37.98
CA VAL A 463 -31.25 20.93 -37.43
C VAL A 463 -31.11 20.63 -35.96
N VAL A 464 -31.84 21.35 -35.12
CA VAL A 464 -31.87 21.11 -33.68
C VAL A 464 -33.27 20.81 -33.18
N ASP A 465 -33.36 19.98 -32.15
CA ASP A 465 -34.57 19.73 -31.39
C ASP A 465 -34.69 20.74 -30.25
N LYS A 466 -35.59 21.72 -30.42
CA LYS A 466 -35.83 22.78 -29.45
C LYS A 466 -36.57 22.29 -28.19
N SER A 467 -37.23 21.13 -28.26
CA SER A 467 -37.90 20.53 -27.09
C SER A 467 -36.91 19.91 -26.12
N ASN A 468 -35.69 19.64 -26.59
CA ASN A 468 -34.60 19.03 -25.85
C ASN A 468 -33.35 19.91 -25.92
N ASP A 469 -33.32 21.08 -25.26
CA ASP A 469 -32.14 21.96 -25.14
C ASP A 469 -31.41 22.34 -26.45
N ASN A 470 -32.12 22.35 -27.58
CA ASN A 470 -31.55 22.55 -28.92
C ASN A 470 -30.47 21.52 -29.29
N GLN A 471 -30.70 20.27 -28.93
CA GLN A 471 -29.82 19.16 -29.29
C GLN A 471 -29.71 18.97 -30.80
N LEU A 472 -28.52 18.63 -31.27
CA LEU A 472 -28.27 18.42 -32.69
C LEU A 472 -29.00 17.16 -33.19
N VAL A 473 -29.76 17.32 -34.27
CA VAL A 473 -30.43 16.24 -34.99
C VAL A 473 -29.69 15.93 -36.29
N TYR A 474 -29.23 16.98 -36.98
CA TYR A 474 -28.54 16.85 -38.25
C TYR A 474 -27.59 18.04 -38.47
N LYS A 475 -26.45 17.77 -39.12
CA LYS A 475 -25.47 18.76 -39.60
C LYS A 475 -25.06 18.36 -41.01
N GLY A 476 -25.04 19.31 -41.94
CA GLY A 476 -24.55 19.07 -43.29
C GLY A 476 -24.60 20.32 -44.16
N THR A 477 -24.56 20.12 -45.47
CA THR A 477 -24.55 21.24 -46.43
C THR A 477 -25.95 21.79 -46.68
N VAL A 478 -26.02 22.99 -47.25
CA VAL A 478 -27.31 23.56 -47.67
C VAL A 478 -27.98 22.66 -48.71
N GLY A 479 -27.22 22.17 -49.69
CA GLY A 479 -27.73 21.28 -50.74
C GLY A 479 -28.38 20.02 -50.16
N GLU A 480 -27.72 19.37 -49.19
CA GLU A 480 -28.28 18.19 -48.52
C GLU A 480 -29.61 18.51 -47.82
N LEU A 481 -29.69 19.61 -47.07
CA LEU A 481 -30.94 20.04 -46.41
C LEU A 481 -32.09 20.23 -47.39
N LEU A 482 -31.83 20.77 -48.58
CA LEU A 482 -32.85 20.98 -49.61
C LEU A 482 -33.41 19.65 -50.16
N THR A 483 -32.66 18.55 -50.04
CA THR A 483 -33.14 17.20 -50.38
C THR A 483 -33.90 16.52 -49.24
N MET A 484 -33.85 17.06 -48.02
CA MET A 484 -34.50 16.45 -46.85
C MET A 484 -36.01 16.71 -46.86
N THR A 485 -36.79 15.62 -46.79
CA THR A 485 -38.25 15.69 -46.71
C THR A 485 -38.73 16.51 -45.52
N GLY A 486 -39.62 17.48 -45.78
CA GLY A 486 -40.28 18.28 -44.75
C GLY A 486 -39.51 19.53 -44.29
N TYR A 487 -38.38 19.87 -44.92
CA TYR A 487 -37.59 21.07 -44.59
C TYR A 487 -37.74 22.22 -45.60
N VAL A 488 -38.44 21.98 -46.72
CA VAL A 488 -38.79 23.00 -47.72
C VAL A 488 -40.30 23.20 -47.71
N ALA A 489 -40.76 24.43 -47.50
CA ALA A 489 -42.18 24.80 -47.52
C ALA A 489 -42.67 25.13 -48.93
N SER A 490 -41.86 25.85 -49.70
CA SER A 490 -42.15 26.22 -51.08
C SER A 490 -40.86 26.55 -51.84
N VAL A 491 -40.95 26.49 -53.16
CA VAL A 491 -39.88 26.87 -54.09
C VAL A 491 -40.42 27.95 -55.03
N GLU A 492 -39.66 29.03 -55.18
CA GLU A 492 -39.98 30.17 -56.05
C GLU A 492 -38.85 30.38 -57.05
N GLU A 493 -39.15 30.40 -58.35
CA GLU A 493 -38.20 30.70 -59.41
C GLU A 493 -38.50 32.07 -60.01
N LYS A 494 -37.53 32.99 -59.95
CA LYS A 494 -37.68 34.35 -60.48
C LYS A 494 -36.32 34.95 -60.83
N ASP A 495 -36.22 35.65 -61.96
CA ASP A 495 -35.02 36.40 -62.37
C ASP A 495 -33.73 35.53 -62.40
N ASN A 496 -33.83 34.30 -62.93
CA ASN A 496 -32.77 33.26 -62.92
C ASN A 496 -32.30 32.82 -61.52
N LYS A 497 -33.10 33.05 -60.48
CA LYS A 497 -32.82 32.62 -59.11
C LYS A 497 -33.86 31.61 -58.64
N THR A 498 -33.39 30.58 -57.94
CA THR A 498 -34.27 29.63 -57.25
C THR A 498 -34.22 29.91 -55.77
N THR A 499 -35.37 30.17 -55.15
CA THR A 499 -35.49 30.44 -53.71
C THR A 499 -36.33 29.38 -53.02
N TRP A 500 -35.75 28.70 -52.04
CA TRP A 500 -36.44 27.76 -51.15
C TRP A 500 -36.84 28.46 -49.86
N LYS A 501 -38.12 28.42 -49.50
CA LYS A 501 -38.58 28.81 -48.15
C LYS A 501 -38.34 27.63 -47.22
N ILE A 502 -37.54 27.85 -46.18
CA ILE A 502 -37.15 26.78 -45.25
C ILE A 502 -38.18 26.67 -44.13
N THR A 503 -38.52 25.43 -43.78
CA THR A 503 -39.41 25.08 -42.67
C THR A 503 -38.81 23.89 -41.90
N ALA A 504 -39.55 23.38 -40.93
CA ALA A 504 -39.24 22.15 -40.23
C ALA A 504 -40.44 21.20 -40.24
N PRO A 505 -40.23 19.86 -40.14
CA PRO A 505 -41.30 18.87 -40.24
C PRO A 505 -42.38 19.00 -39.15
N ASN A 506 -42.01 19.54 -37.99
CA ASN A 506 -42.91 19.81 -36.89
C ASN A 506 -42.34 20.95 -36.03
N SER A 507 -43.11 21.35 -35.01
CA SER A 507 -42.73 22.46 -34.14
C SER A 507 -41.51 22.17 -33.27
N ASN A 508 -41.11 20.91 -33.02
CA ASN A 508 -39.96 20.60 -32.17
C ASN A 508 -38.63 20.94 -32.85
N TYR A 509 -38.57 20.90 -34.18
CA TYR A 509 -37.32 21.12 -34.90
C TYR A 509 -37.14 22.56 -35.36
N GLN A 510 -35.88 22.98 -35.47
CA GLN A 510 -35.51 24.29 -36.00
C GLN A 510 -34.24 24.18 -36.84
N VAL A 511 -34.26 24.78 -38.03
CA VAL A 511 -33.10 24.87 -38.92
C VAL A 511 -32.32 26.14 -38.60
N LYS A 512 -31.04 25.98 -38.30
CA LYS A 512 -30.13 27.06 -37.91
C LYS A 512 -28.88 27.03 -38.79
N LEU A 513 -28.19 28.17 -38.86
CA LEU A 513 -26.95 28.31 -39.62
C LEU A 513 -25.75 28.34 -38.66
N LEU A 514 -24.82 27.41 -38.82
CA LEU A 514 -23.57 27.31 -38.07
C LEU A 514 -22.44 27.96 -38.86
N GLY A 515 -21.64 28.82 -38.24
CA GLY A 515 -20.44 29.40 -38.87
C GLY A 515 -19.14 28.68 -38.50
N ASN A 516 -18.06 29.00 -39.22
CA ASN A 516 -16.70 28.49 -38.99
C ASN A 516 -16.12 28.83 -37.60
N SER A 517 -16.63 29.85 -36.92
CA SER A 517 -16.29 30.20 -35.53
C SER A 517 -16.98 29.30 -34.50
N GLY A 518 -17.89 28.43 -34.94
CA GLY A 518 -18.73 27.57 -34.11
C GLY A 518 -19.91 28.28 -33.46
N THR A 519 -20.25 29.48 -33.95
CA THR A 519 -21.40 30.26 -33.50
C THR A 519 -22.58 30.11 -34.46
N ILE A 520 -23.78 30.06 -33.90
CA ILE A 520 -25.05 30.11 -34.60
C ILE A 520 -25.30 31.54 -35.06
N VAL A 521 -25.49 31.71 -36.37
CA VAL A 521 -25.75 33.03 -36.97
C VAL A 521 -27.08 33.57 -36.45
N LYS A 522 -27.07 34.81 -35.92
CA LYS A 522 -28.27 35.44 -35.37
C LYS A 522 -29.19 36.01 -36.44
N ASN A 523 -28.65 36.83 -37.36
CA ASN A 523 -29.42 37.53 -38.38
C ASN A 523 -28.58 37.77 -39.64
N GLY A 524 -29.26 38.09 -40.75
CA GLY A 524 -28.67 38.59 -41.98
C GLY A 524 -28.64 37.56 -43.10
N THR A 525 -28.08 37.95 -44.25
CA THR A 525 -27.87 37.05 -45.39
C THR A 525 -26.40 36.65 -45.45
N LYS A 526 -26.13 35.34 -45.50
CA LYS A 526 -24.79 34.76 -45.62
C LYS A 526 -24.68 34.02 -46.95
N ARG A 527 -23.47 33.88 -47.47
CA ARG A 527 -23.18 33.02 -48.63
C ARG A 527 -22.33 31.86 -48.15
N ASP A 528 -22.69 30.64 -48.52
CA ASP A 528 -21.84 29.46 -48.26
C ASP A 528 -20.74 29.31 -49.32
N GLY A 529 -20.03 28.19 -49.29
CA GLY A 529 -18.99 27.84 -50.26
C GLY A 529 -19.50 27.50 -51.67
N GLU A 530 -20.81 27.28 -51.84
CA GLU A 530 -21.44 26.73 -53.06
C GLU A 530 -22.48 27.68 -53.69
N ASP A 531 -22.30 29.00 -53.50
CA ASP A 531 -23.11 30.09 -54.05
C ASP A 531 -24.54 30.26 -53.49
N TYR A 532 -24.96 29.48 -52.50
CA TYR A 532 -26.25 29.70 -51.85
C TYR A 532 -26.23 30.94 -50.94
N LYS A 533 -27.19 31.83 -51.12
CA LYS A 533 -27.51 32.92 -50.19
C LYS A 533 -28.53 32.46 -49.16
N ILE A 534 -28.09 32.36 -47.91
CA ILE A 534 -28.85 31.87 -46.77
C ILE A 534 -29.34 33.06 -45.95
N LYS A 535 -30.66 33.26 -45.89
CA LYS A 535 -31.28 34.31 -45.08
C LYS A 535 -31.62 33.76 -43.70
N VAL A 536 -31.06 34.40 -42.67
CA VAL A 536 -31.27 34.05 -41.26
C VAL A 536 -32.00 35.18 -40.55
N ASN A 537 -33.03 34.84 -39.80
CA ASN A 537 -33.74 35.75 -38.91
C ASN A 537 -33.92 35.10 -37.53
N ASN A 538 -33.49 35.81 -36.49
CA ASN A 538 -33.55 35.37 -35.09
C ASN A 538 -33.07 33.91 -34.88
N LYS A 539 -31.89 33.58 -35.44
CA LYS A 539 -31.23 32.26 -35.37
C LYS A 539 -31.95 31.14 -36.12
N VAL A 540 -32.82 31.48 -37.07
CA VAL A 540 -33.55 30.52 -37.91
C VAL A 540 -33.28 30.83 -39.38
N ILE A 541 -32.99 29.79 -40.16
CA ILE A 541 -32.93 29.94 -41.62
C ILE A 541 -34.37 30.09 -42.14
N THR A 542 -34.65 31.21 -42.80
CA THR A 542 -36.00 31.49 -43.36
C THR A 542 -36.08 31.17 -44.84
N SER A 543 -34.98 31.37 -45.58
CA SER A 543 -34.92 31.05 -46.99
C SER A 543 -33.48 30.84 -47.45
N VAL A 544 -33.33 30.07 -48.50
CA VAL A 544 -32.08 29.85 -49.23
C VAL A 544 -32.34 30.25 -50.68
N THR A 545 -31.41 30.98 -51.31
CA THR A 545 -31.51 31.38 -52.71
C THR A 545 -30.24 30.97 -53.45
N LEU A 546 -30.38 30.20 -54.53
CA LEU A 546 -29.32 29.95 -55.50
C LEU A 546 -29.40 31.05 -56.57
N GLU A 547 -28.28 31.70 -56.85
CA GLU A 547 -28.17 32.80 -57.81
C GLU A 547 -27.29 32.46 -59.01
#